data_AF-A0A7C5Q9A2-F1
#
_entry.id   AF-A0A7C5Q9A2-F1
#
_cell.length_a   1.000
_cell.length_b   1.000
_cell.length_c   1.000
_cell.angle_alpha   90.00
_cell.angle_beta   90.00
_cell.angle_gamma   90.00
#
_symmetry.space_group_name_H-M   'P 1'
#
loop_
_entity.id
_entity.type
_entity.pdbx_description
1 polymer ?
#
loop_
_entity_poly.entity_id
_entity_poly.type
_entity_poly.pdbx_seq_one_letter_code
_entity_poly.pdbx_strand_id
1 'polypeptide(L)'
;MLLFIKVLRLMFATNKITCLIGLLFVTGIFSCGDSGSNTPTHVCGNGAREISEECDDGNLINGDGCNDKCLRENAICGNWIIESTEQCDDGNKINGDGCDSTCFIEQKDADAITDLPDISDFPDIDLPVDIPDVDAVDIPRDLIQDDTAQDLCMGDICPIVECDLWTQEGCDFAEKCTISGIDRVCIPAGTNTEGQKCLNDTACAPGLGCLSNGGSSRVCYRYCRNDFDCFGTGSLCVYDLMYGNSPIPGVKLCSKACDPISNIGCSEGFSCMIYQEAGGLRRYLTDCDPHSGEGRDRDSCSSDSECAPGFFCMPFNNTCTRYCRYPTGYCVVGTCHAFDPHVILGSVEYGYCIE
;
A
#
# COMPACT_ATOMS: atom_id res chain seq x y z
N MET A 1 -53.17 20.51 -23.27
CA MET A 1 -52.16 19.44 -23.12
C MET A 1 -50.74 19.84 -23.55
N LEU A 2 -50.41 21.14 -23.66
CA LEU A 2 -49.03 21.62 -23.84
C LEU A 2 -48.54 22.54 -22.70
N LEU A 3 -49.40 22.89 -21.73
CA LEU A 3 -49.02 23.68 -20.55
C LEU A 3 -48.56 22.81 -19.36
N PHE A 4 -48.90 21.51 -19.35
CA PHE A 4 -48.54 20.58 -18.27
C PHE A 4 -47.12 20.01 -18.39
N ILE A 5 -46.51 20.05 -19.58
CA ILE A 5 -45.15 19.52 -19.80
C ILE A 5 -44.07 20.54 -19.40
N LYS A 6 -44.40 21.84 -19.31
CA LYS A 6 -43.45 22.89 -18.89
C LYS A 6 -43.29 23.03 -17.37
N VAL A 7 -44.26 22.61 -16.56
CA VAL A 7 -44.15 22.67 -15.08
C VAL A 7 -43.36 21.46 -14.54
N LEU A 8 -43.38 20.32 -15.24
CA LEU A 8 -42.66 19.12 -14.84
C LEU A 8 -41.14 19.18 -15.10
N ARG A 9 -40.66 20.20 -15.83
CA ARG A 9 -39.21 20.46 -16.04
C ARG A 9 -38.59 21.46 -15.05
N LEU A 10 -39.36 22.03 -14.11
CA LEU A 10 -38.81 22.84 -13.02
C LEU A 10 -38.69 22.09 -11.68
N MET A 11 -39.05 20.80 -11.63
CA MET A 11 -39.09 20.00 -10.38
C MET A 11 -37.96 18.97 -10.25
N PHE A 12 -36.90 19.05 -11.07
CA PHE A 12 -35.66 18.26 -10.89
C PHE A 12 -34.44 19.16 -10.67
N ALA A 13 -34.62 20.22 -9.90
CA ALA A 13 -33.51 20.94 -9.28
C ALA A 13 -33.94 21.31 -7.85
N THR A 14 -33.07 21.02 -6.89
CA THR A 14 -33.24 21.18 -5.44
C THR A 14 -34.16 20.16 -4.74
N ASN A 15 -33.50 19.18 -4.10
CA ASN A 15 -34.05 18.39 -2.99
C ASN A 15 -34.54 19.33 -1.88
N LYS A 16 -35.86 19.46 -1.69
CA LYS A 16 -36.49 19.87 -0.42
C LYS A 16 -38.01 19.73 -0.54
N ILE A 17 -38.54 18.55 -0.20
CA ILE A 17 -39.98 18.37 0.08
C ILE A 17 -40.09 17.60 1.40
N THR A 18 -40.30 18.35 2.48
CA THR A 18 -40.90 17.87 3.71
C THR A 18 -42.06 18.83 4.02
N CYS A 19 -43.15 18.28 4.55
CA CYS A 19 -44.35 18.99 5.02
C CYS A 19 -45.23 19.67 3.97
N LEU A 20 -46.12 18.90 3.33
CA LEU A 20 -47.43 19.43 2.94
C LEU A 20 -48.54 18.36 3.00
N ILE A 21 -48.81 17.82 4.20
CA ILE A 21 -50.11 17.20 4.51
C ILE A 21 -50.48 17.66 5.91
N GLY A 22 -51.43 18.59 5.99
CA GLY A 22 -51.89 19.15 7.26
C GLY A 22 -53.01 20.16 7.05
N LEU A 23 -54.13 19.73 6.48
CA LEU A 23 -55.38 20.48 6.58
C LEU A 23 -56.51 19.48 6.88
N LEU A 24 -56.82 19.29 8.16
CA LEU A 24 -58.18 19.10 8.71
C LEU A 24 -58.14 18.59 10.18
N PHE A 25 -58.93 19.28 11.03
CA PHE A 25 -59.40 18.91 12.38
C PHE A 25 -58.64 19.38 13.64
N VAL A 26 -58.98 20.61 14.02
CA VAL A 26 -59.33 21.19 15.35
C VAL A 26 -59.11 20.36 16.66
N THR A 27 -58.59 21.09 17.65
CA THR A 27 -58.53 20.91 19.12
C THR A 27 -57.39 20.07 19.69
N GLY A 28 -56.52 20.74 20.47
CA GLY A 28 -55.61 20.09 21.41
C GLY A 28 -54.22 20.70 21.39
N ILE A 29 -53.91 21.48 22.42
CA ILE A 29 -52.58 21.95 22.75
C ILE A 29 -51.65 20.73 22.90
N PHE A 30 -50.76 20.52 21.94
CA PHE A 30 -49.52 19.79 22.16
C PHE A 30 -48.39 20.74 21.81
N SER A 31 -47.83 21.31 22.87
CA SER A 31 -46.52 21.93 22.85
C SER A 31 -45.54 20.88 22.34
N CYS A 32 -44.97 21.06 21.16
CA CYS A 32 -43.66 20.48 20.91
C CYS A 32 -42.72 21.29 21.81
N GLY A 33 -42.26 20.68 22.90
CA GLY A 33 -41.14 21.22 23.66
C GLY A 33 -39.96 21.33 22.70
N ASP A 34 -39.59 22.55 22.35
CA ASP A 34 -38.36 22.86 21.65
C ASP A 34 -37.21 22.66 22.63
N SER A 35 -36.83 21.40 22.83
CA SER A 35 -35.58 20.99 23.45
C SER A 35 -34.75 20.36 22.34
N GLY A 36 -34.02 21.20 21.63
CA GLY A 36 -33.17 20.74 20.54
C GLY A 36 -32.68 21.91 19.71
N SER A 37 -31.84 22.74 20.32
CA SER A 37 -30.97 23.70 19.64
C SER A 37 -30.48 23.13 18.30
N ASN A 38 -31.06 23.57 17.19
CA ASN A 38 -30.48 23.42 15.85
C ASN A 38 -29.33 24.44 15.69
N THR A 39 -28.44 24.47 16.67
CA THR A 39 -27.04 24.82 16.44
C THR A 39 -26.38 23.53 15.99
N PRO A 40 -25.59 23.50 14.90
CA PRO A 40 -24.69 22.38 14.70
C PRO A 40 -23.95 22.19 16.03
N THR A 41 -24.20 21.07 16.70
CA THR A 41 -23.42 20.70 17.87
C THR A 41 -22.06 20.42 17.30
N HIS A 42 -21.17 21.37 17.49
CA HIS A 42 -19.79 21.24 17.10
C HIS A 42 -19.18 20.05 17.82
N VAL A 43 -18.82 19.02 17.06
CA VAL A 43 -18.25 17.78 17.60
C VAL A 43 -16.80 17.71 17.19
N CYS A 44 -15.92 18.02 18.14
CA CYS A 44 -14.49 17.83 17.97
C CYS A 44 -14.13 16.37 17.74
N GLY A 45 -13.17 16.13 16.86
CA GLY A 45 -12.63 14.80 16.57
C GLY A 45 -13.53 13.98 15.66
N ASN A 46 -14.38 14.62 14.86
CA ASN A 46 -15.28 13.95 13.93
C ASN A 46 -14.68 13.79 12.51
N GLY A 47 -13.48 14.31 12.29
CA GLY A 47 -12.73 14.30 11.04
C GLY A 47 -13.14 15.39 10.05
N ALA A 48 -14.01 16.32 10.45
CA ALA A 48 -14.59 17.34 9.59
C ALA A 48 -14.57 18.71 10.27
N ARG A 49 -13.60 19.55 9.89
CA ARG A 49 -13.47 20.91 10.42
C ARG A 49 -14.73 21.76 10.17
N GLU A 50 -15.46 22.06 11.25
CA GLU A 50 -16.63 22.91 11.25
C GLU A 50 -16.31 24.41 11.47
N ILE A 51 -17.31 25.30 11.35
CA ILE A 51 -17.10 26.76 11.33
C ILE A 51 -16.60 27.33 12.68
N SER A 52 -16.83 26.64 13.79
CA SER A 52 -16.34 27.04 15.12
C SER A 52 -15.04 26.30 15.54
N GLU A 53 -14.48 25.50 14.64
CA GLU A 53 -13.35 24.58 14.86
C GLU A 53 -12.08 25.21 14.26
N GLU A 54 -11.02 25.38 15.05
CA GLU A 54 -9.75 25.87 14.51
C GLU A 54 -8.99 24.78 13.74
N CYS A 55 -9.19 23.53 14.15
CA CYS A 55 -8.68 22.27 13.58
C CYS A 55 -9.65 21.13 13.90
N ASP A 56 -9.57 20.01 13.19
CA ASP A 56 -10.16 18.71 13.59
C ASP A 56 -9.28 17.63 12.95
N ASP A 57 -8.63 16.79 13.76
CA ASP A 57 -7.72 15.72 13.33
C ASP A 57 -8.35 14.31 13.47
N GLY A 58 -9.68 14.25 13.60
CA GLY A 58 -10.42 13.01 13.63
C GLY A 58 -10.34 12.24 14.94
N ASN A 59 -9.81 12.83 16.02
CA ASN A 59 -9.85 12.23 17.35
C ASN A 59 -9.85 13.29 18.49
N LEU A 60 -9.69 12.87 19.75
CA LEU A 60 -9.71 13.75 20.95
C LEU A 60 -8.42 13.61 21.79
N ILE A 61 -7.36 13.10 21.18
CA ILE A 61 -6.03 13.03 21.78
C ILE A 61 -5.48 14.46 21.80
N ASN A 62 -4.59 14.74 22.76
CA ASN A 62 -3.89 16.02 22.80
C ASN A 62 -2.43 15.73 22.44
N GLY A 63 -1.79 16.64 21.73
CA GLY A 63 -0.42 16.55 21.24
C GLY A 63 -0.28 15.86 19.87
N ASP A 64 -1.36 15.77 19.09
CA ASP A 64 -1.37 15.28 17.70
C ASP A 64 -1.79 16.35 16.68
N GLY A 65 -1.89 17.61 17.13
CA GLY A 65 -2.11 18.78 16.28
C GLY A 65 -3.48 19.43 16.47
N CYS A 66 -4.44 18.76 17.12
CA CYS A 66 -5.71 19.35 17.52
C CYS A 66 -6.17 18.86 18.89
N ASN A 67 -6.29 19.78 19.86
CA ASN A 67 -6.70 19.37 21.19
C ASN A 67 -8.18 19.00 21.29
N ASP A 68 -8.57 18.48 22.46
CA ASP A 68 -9.95 18.10 22.81
C ASP A 68 -10.99 19.23 22.75
N LYS A 69 -10.57 20.48 22.48
CA LYS A 69 -11.39 21.68 22.31
C LYS A 69 -11.32 22.25 20.90
N CYS A 70 -10.70 21.52 19.97
CA CYS A 70 -10.52 21.89 18.58
C CYS A 70 -9.76 23.18 18.36
N LEU A 71 -8.82 23.46 19.26
CA LEU A 71 -7.86 24.53 19.11
C LEU A 71 -6.57 23.92 18.59
N ARG A 72 -5.95 24.57 17.61
CA ARG A 72 -4.70 24.08 17.03
C ARG A 72 -3.65 24.06 18.13
N GLU A 73 -3.04 22.91 18.31
CA GLU A 73 -1.91 22.78 19.21
C GLU A 73 -0.66 23.33 18.52
N ASN A 74 0.21 23.98 19.28
CA ASN A 74 1.52 24.30 18.75
C ASN A 74 2.30 22.99 18.73
N ALA A 75 2.68 22.54 17.55
CA ALA A 75 3.48 21.34 17.43
C ALA A 75 4.74 21.42 18.29
N ILE A 76 5.05 20.31 18.94
CA ILE A 76 6.14 20.18 19.88
C ILE A 76 7.22 19.31 19.26
N CYS A 77 8.13 19.98 18.57
CA CYS A 77 9.25 19.30 17.95
C CYS A 77 10.07 18.46 18.95
N GLY A 78 10.32 17.20 18.60
CA GLY A 78 11.10 16.25 19.35
C GLY A 78 10.29 15.39 20.34
N ASN A 79 9.01 15.13 20.06
CA ASN A 79 8.12 14.33 20.91
C ASN A 79 7.83 12.92 20.34
N TRP A 80 8.44 12.55 19.21
CA TRP A 80 8.24 11.32 18.42
C TRP A 80 6.90 11.23 17.67
N ILE A 81 6.14 12.30 17.60
CA ILE A 81 4.81 12.35 16.98
C ILE A 81 4.83 13.44 15.92
N ILE A 82 4.63 13.09 14.65
CA ILE A 82 4.54 14.09 13.59
C ILE A 82 3.16 14.76 13.66
N GLU A 83 3.13 15.99 14.16
CA GLU A 83 1.92 16.81 14.25
C GLU A 83 1.65 17.59 12.95
N SER A 84 0.42 18.11 12.76
CA SER A 84 -0.01 18.71 11.48
C SER A 84 0.85 19.87 10.92
N THR A 85 1.68 20.51 11.73
CA THR A 85 2.59 21.58 11.30
C THR A 85 4.06 21.14 11.16
N GLU A 86 4.38 19.88 11.45
CA GLU A 86 5.73 19.32 11.38
C GLU A 86 5.95 18.55 10.08
N GLN A 87 7.17 18.61 9.53
CA GLN A 87 7.58 17.78 8.39
C GLN A 87 8.27 16.48 8.82
N CYS A 88 8.80 16.48 10.04
CA CYS A 88 9.49 15.36 10.68
C CYS A 88 9.40 15.53 12.20
N ASP A 89 9.66 14.46 12.95
CA ASP A 89 9.97 14.50 14.38
C ASP A 89 10.87 13.29 14.69
N ASP A 90 12.10 13.55 15.14
CA ASP A 90 13.10 12.51 15.48
C ASP A 90 13.31 12.37 17.00
N GLY A 91 12.36 12.86 17.80
CA GLY A 91 12.36 12.69 19.24
C GLY A 91 13.29 13.61 20.01
N ASN A 92 13.90 14.59 19.36
CA ASN A 92 14.68 15.62 20.02
C ASN A 92 14.69 16.97 19.22
N LYS A 93 15.54 17.92 19.60
CA LYS A 93 15.65 19.26 18.97
C LYS A 93 17.09 19.59 18.55
N ILE A 94 17.91 18.57 18.39
CA ILE A 94 19.27 18.68 17.88
C ILE A 94 19.15 18.97 16.38
N ASN A 95 20.10 19.71 15.83
CA ASN A 95 20.18 19.88 14.38
C ASN A 95 21.28 18.92 13.88
N GLY A 96 21.12 18.35 12.69
CA GLY A 96 22.05 17.46 11.99
C GLY A 96 21.67 15.97 12.06
N ASP A 97 20.65 15.58 12.81
CA ASP A 97 20.19 14.20 12.98
C ASP A 97 19.03 13.81 12.06
N GLY A 98 18.50 14.74 11.27
CA GLY A 98 17.49 14.47 10.25
C GLY A 98 16.22 15.30 10.40
N CYS A 99 15.98 15.88 11.58
CA CYS A 99 14.91 16.83 11.81
C CYS A 99 15.42 18.05 12.58
N ASP A 100 15.24 19.25 12.03
CA ASP A 100 15.75 20.44 12.69
C ASP A 100 14.93 20.82 13.93
N SER A 101 15.47 21.72 14.76
CA SER A 101 14.79 22.21 15.97
C SER A 101 13.44 22.93 15.74
N THR A 102 13.07 23.15 14.48
CA THR A 102 11.78 23.71 14.04
C THR A 102 10.90 22.69 13.30
N CYS A 103 11.29 21.42 13.32
CA CYS A 103 10.61 20.28 12.72
C CYS A 103 10.47 20.34 11.20
N PHE A 104 11.51 20.84 10.54
CA PHE A 104 11.71 20.71 9.10
C PHE A 104 12.74 19.63 8.80
N ILE A 105 12.51 18.88 7.71
CA ILE A 105 13.45 17.84 7.28
C ILE A 105 14.77 18.52 6.94
N GLU A 106 15.82 18.09 7.63
CA GLU A 106 17.16 18.54 7.30
C GLU A 106 17.57 17.87 6.01
N GLN A 107 17.73 18.69 4.97
CA GLN A 107 18.31 18.23 3.72
C GLN A 107 19.77 17.92 4.00
N LYS A 108 20.07 16.65 4.31
CA LYS A 108 21.44 16.17 4.34
C LYS A 108 21.96 16.28 2.92
N ASP A 109 22.71 17.34 2.65
CA ASP A 109 23.70 17.33 1.59
C ASP A 109 24.47 16.00 1.75
N ALA A 110 24.52 15.22 0.68
CA ALA A 110 25.12 13.89 0.65
C ALA A 110 26.66 13.93 0.74
N ASP A 111 27.20 14.75 1.64
CA ASP A 111 28.62 14.98 1.91
C ASP A 111 28.94 14.79 3.41
N ALA A 112 28.21 13.90 4.09
CA ALA A 112 28.50 13.48 5.47
C ALA A 112 29.73 12.55 5.58
N ILE A 113 30.84 12.92 4.93
CA ILE A 113 32.21 12.48 5.21
C ILE A 113 33.01 13.68 5.75
N THR A 114 32.45 14.45 6.69
CA THR A 114 33.20 15.57 7.31
C THR A 114 33.20 15.60 8.83
N ASP A 115 32.60 14.62 9.52
CA ASP A 115 32.69 14.49 10.99
C ASP A 115 33.34 13.17 11.46
N LEU A 116 34.24 12.61 10.64
CA LEU A 116 35.31 11.77 11.20
C LEU A 116 36.39 12.72 11.76
N PRO A 117 36.87 12.53 12.99
CA PRO A 117 37.95 13.35 13.52
C PRO A 117 39.15 13.27 12.55
N ASP A 118 39.64 14.45 12.17
CA ASP A 118 40.82 14.63 11.36
C ASP A 118 41.98 13.82 11.96
N ILE A 119 42.62 13.00 11.13
CA ILE A 119 43.74 12.13 11.50
C ILE A 119 44.99 12.93 11.88
N SER A 120 44.94 14.27 11.76
CA SER A 120 46.00 15.20 12.12
C SER A 120 46.21 15.41 13.63
N ASP A 121 45.30 14.90 14.49
CA ASP A 121 45.42 14.98 15.96
C ASP A 121 46.08 13.75 16.62
N PHE A 122 46.50 12.74 15.85
CA PHE A 122 47.25 11.61 16.38
C PHE A 122 48.76 11.91 16.37
N PRO A 123 49.47 11.83 17.51
CA PRO A 123 50.93 11.92 17.51
C PRO A 123 51.52 10.77 16.70
N ASP A 124 52.39 11.12 15.74
CA ASP A 124 53.03 10.21 14.80
C ASP A 124 53.56 8.94 15.48
N ILE A 125 53.00 7.78 15.09
CA ILE A 125 53.67 6.50 15.27
C ILE A 125 54.53 6.28 14.04
N ASP A 126 55.85 6.44 14.19
CA ASP A 126 56.86 6.10 13.19
C ASP A 126 56.74 4.61 12.79
N LEU A 127 56.04 4.33 11.69
CA LEU A 127 56.13 3.07 10.97
C LEU A 127 56.70 3.32 9.57
N PRO A 128 57.80 2.64 9.17
CA PRO A 128 58.38 2.82 7.86
C PRO A 128 57.65 1.92 6.86
N VAL A 129 56.86 2.52 5.97
CA VAL A 129 56.37 1.81 4.78
C VAL A 129 56.55 2.73 3.56
N ASP A 130 57.54 2.39 2.73
CA ASP A 130 57.76 2.98 1.41
C ASP A 130 56.55 2.72 0.50
N ILE A 131 55.85 3.77 0.06
CA ILE A 131 54.91 3.71 -1.06
C ILE A 131 55.49 4.57 -2.19
N PRO A 132 55.74 4.03 -3.39
CA PRO A 132 56.27 4.81 -4.51
C PRO A 132 55.19 5.72 -5.11
N ASP A 133 55.58 6.98 -5.33
CA ASP A 133 54.80 8.07 -5.92
C ASP A 133 54.17 7.69 -7.27
N VAL A 134 52.88 8.02 -7.44
CA VAL A 134 52.23 8.07 -8.76
C VAL A 134 51.84 9.52 -9.01
N ASP A 135 52.47 10.12 -10.02
CA ASP A 135 52.36 11.54 -10.36
C ASP A 135 50.91 11.96 -10.65
N ALA A 136 50.48 13.07 -10.04
CA ALA A 136 49.21 13.72 -10.26
C ALA A 136 49.15 14.34 -11.68
N VAL A 137 48.03 14.13 -12.37
CA VAL A 137 47.69 14.84 -13.63
C VAL A 137 46.72 15.98 -13.28
N ASP A 138 47.13 17.20 -13.63
CA ASP A 138 46.36 18.45 -13.48
C ASP A 138 44.99 18.39 -14.19
N ILE A 139 43.93 18.82 -13.49
CA ILE A 139 42.62 19.13 -14.10
C ILE A 139 42.37 20.64 -13.97
N PRO A 140 42.16 21.38 -15.09
CA PRO A 140 41.73 22.77 -15.00
C PRO A 140 40.22 22.86 -14.74
N ARG A 141 39.89 23.73 -13.78
CA ARG A 141 38.55 24.30 -13.53
C ARG A 141 38.01 24.97 -14.78
N ASP A 142 36.82 24.55 -15.24
CA ASP A 142 35.71 25.44 -15.63
C ASP A 142 34.57 24.64 -16.28
N LEU A 143 33.44 24.50 -15.58
CA LEU A 143 32.08 24.85 -16.03
C LEU A 143 31.01 24.13 -15.18
N ILE A 144 30.37 24.91 -14.32
CA ILE A 144 29.09 24.60 -13.69
C ILE A 144 28.00 24.77 -14.76
N GLN A 145 27.25 23.71 -15.09
CA GLN A 145 25.81 23.79 -15.37
C GLN A 145 25.16 22.39 -15.36
N ASP A 146 24.52 22.09 -14.24
CA ASP A 146 23.14 21.58 -14.12
C ASP A 146 22.55 20.83 -15.33
N ASP A 147 22.57 19.49 -15.28
CA ASP A 147 21.39 18.66 -15.57
C ASP A 147 21.66 17.21 -15.12
N THR A 148 20.72 16.68 -14.34
CA THR A 148 20.71 15.37 -13.69
C THR A 148 20.92 14.20 -14.67
N ALA A 149 21.77 13.23 -14.26
CA ALA A 149 22.02 11.90 -14.84
C ALA A 149 23.13 11.72 -15.91
N GLN A 150 23.92 12.73 -16.24
CA GLN A 150 25.11 12.56 -17.11
C GLN A 150 26.46 12.57 -16.38
N ASP A 151 26.48 12.96 -15.10
CA ASP A 151 27.73 13.24 -14.37
C ASP A 151 28.41 11.99 -13.75
N LEU A 152 27.92 10.78 -14.07
CA LEU A 152 28.62 9.52 -13.74
C LEU A 152 29.35 8.91 -14.94
N CYS A 153 29.22 9.49 -16.14
CA CYS A 153 29.84 8.94 -17.35
C CYS A 153 31.29 9.43 -17.51
N MET A 154 32.26 8.52 -17.48
CA MET A 154 33.64 8.83 -17.90
C MET A 154 33.73 8.73 -19.42
N GLY A 155 33.31 9.78 -20.12
CA GLY A 155 33.29 9.85 -21.60
C GLY A 155 32.11 9.09 -22.24
N ASP A 156 32.32 8.41 -23.37
CA ASP A 156 31.29 7.59 -24.05
C ASP A 156 30.90 6.31 -23.27
N ILE A 157 31.45 6.11 -22.07
CA ILE A 157 31.19 4.98 -21.20
C ILE A 157 30.50 5.50 -19.94
N CYS A 158 29.18 5.38 -19.93
CA CYS A 158 28.41 5.50 -18.70
C CYS A 158 28.53 4.20 -17.90
N PRO A 159 28.73 4.23 -16.56
CA PRO A 159 28.36 3.10 -15.75
C PRO A 159 26.88 2.85 -16.06
N ILE A 160 26.58 1.66 -16.55
CA ILE A 160 25.20 1.18 -16.68
C ILE A 160 24.57 1.40 -15.30
N VAL A 161 23.76 2.45 -15.17
CA VAL A 161 22.90 2.63 -14.01
C VAL A 161 21.90 1.50 -14.17
N GLU A 162 22.18 0.41 -13.49
CA GLU A 162 21.30 -0.73 -13.49
C GLU A 162 19.94 -0.22 -13.02
N CYS A 163 18.92 -0.35 -13.88
CA CYS A 163 17.64 0.28 -13.62
C CYS A 163 17.03 -0.21 -12.29
N ASP A 164 16.21 0.61 -11.66
CA ASP A 164 15.61 0.25 -10.38
C ASP A 164 14.26 -0.45 -10.60
N LEU A 165 14.09 -1.67 -10.06
CA LEU A 165 12.85 -2.44 -10.25
C LEU A 165 11.64 -1.84 -9.52
N TRP A 166 11.86 -0.96 -8.56
CA TRP A 166 10.83 -0.43 -7.67
C TRP A 166 10.46 1.01 -8.03
N THR A 167 11.44 1.90 -8.12
CA THR A 167 11.23 3.29 -8.55
C THR A 167 11.04 3.40 -10.05
N GLN A 168 11.46 2.38 -10.82
CA GLN A 168 11.45 2.36 -12.29
C GLN A 168 12.34 3.46 -12.91
N GLU A 169 13.28 3.98 -12.14
CA GLU A 169 14.30 4.91 -12.61
C GLU A 169 15.40 4.17 -13.40
N GLY A 170 16.07 4.90 -14.28
CA GLY A 170 17.15 4.37 -15.12
C GLY A 170 16.73 3.81 -16.47
N CYS A 171 15.44 3.88 -16.83
CA CYS A 171 14.93 3.53 -18.17
C CYS A 171 14.31 4.75 -18.89
N ASP A 172 14.20 4.67 -20.21
CA ASP A 172 13.58 5.73 -21.04
C ASP A 172 12.07 5.88 -20.77
N PHE A 173 11.48 7.01 -21.17
CA PHE A 173 10.07 7.41 -20.90
C PHE A 173 8.98 6.41 -21.38
N ALA A 174 9.33 5.42 -22.21
CA ALA A 174 8.41 4.37 -22.68
C ALA A 174 8.86 2.96 -22.30
N GLU A 175 9.91 2.85 -21.49
CA GLU A 175 10.48 1.61 -21.03
C GLU A 175 10.18 1.39 -19.54
N LYS A 176 10.35 0.15 -19.12
CA LYS A 176 10.28 -0.26 -17.72
C LYS A 176 11.48 -1.11 -17.38
N CYS A 177 11.88 -1.05 -16.12
CA CYS A 177 12.87 -1.94 -15.57
C CYS A 177 12.25 -3.30 -15.27
N THR A 178 12.85 -4.37 -15.77
CA THR A 178 12.44 -5.77 -15.50
C THR A 178 13.68 -6.64 -15.28
N ILE A 179 13.47 -7.88 -14.85
CA ILE A 179 14.55 -8.88 -14.76
C ILE A 179 14.54 -9.79 -15.99
N SER A 180 15.69 -9.95 -16.63
CA SER A 180 15.92 -10.96 -17.67
C SER A 180 17.06 -11.86 -17.24
N GLY A 181 16.72 -13.03 -16.69
CA GLY A 181 17.70 -13.93 -16.09
C GLY A 181 18.05 -13.48 -14.69
N ILE A 182 19.25 -12.93 -14.51
CA ILE A 182 19.70 -12.29 -13.26
C ILE A 182 19.97 -10.79 -13.43
N ASP A 183 19.97 -10.30 -14.67
CA ASP A 183 20.30 -8.92 -15.00
C ASP A 183 19.02 -8.08 -15.06
N ARG A 184 19.11 -6.83 -14.60
CA ARG A 184 18.04 -5.86 -14.85
C ARG A 184 18.20 -5.26 -16.23
N VAL A 185 17.08 -5.17 -16.95
CA VAL A 185 17.04 -4.67 -18.33
C VAL A 185 15.86 -3.74 -18.52
N CYS A 186 16.07 -2.70 -19.34
CA CYS A 186 15.00 -1.84 -19.81
C CYS A 186 14.34 -2.49 -21.04
N ILE A 187 13.01 -2.56 -21.01
CA ILE A 187 12.19 -3.07 -22.11
C ILE A 187 10.98 -2.16 -22.30
N PRO A 188 10.31 -2.16 -23.47
CA PRO A 188 9.06 -1.43 -23.65
C PRO A 188 8.03 -1.76 -22.56
N ALA A 189 7.45 -0.72 -21.97
CA ALA A 189 6.43 -0.85 -20.95
C ALA A 189 5.06 -1.20 -21.55
N GLY A 190 4.36 -2.13 -20.91
CA GLY A 190 2.98 -2.47 -21.25
C GLY A 190 1.97 -1.71 -20.41
N THR A 191 0.71 -2.16 -20.47
CA THR A 191 -0.40 -1.53 -19.74
C THR A 191 -1.14 -2.50 -18.83
N ASN A 192 -0.79 -3.80 -18.84
CA ASN A 192 -1.46 -4.76 -17.98
C ASN A 192 -1.11 -4.48 -16.53
N THR A 193 -2.17 -4.38 -15.73
CA THR A 193 -2.11 -4.16 -14.29
C THR A 193 -1.82 -5.47 -13.56
N GLU A 194 -1.43 -5.34 -12.29
CA GLU A 194 -1.05 -6.46 -11.44
C GLU A 194 -2.18 -7.49 -11.31
N GLY A 195 -1.87 -8.76 -11.56
CA GLY A 195 -2.81 -9.89 -11.57
C GLY A 195 -3.47 -10.15 -12.93
N GLN A 196 -3.29 -9.29 -13.94
CA GLN A 196 -3.77 -9.56 -15.30
C GLN A 196 -2.86 -10.55 -16.03
N LYS A 197 -3.46 -11.35 -16.92
CA LYS A 197 -2.73 -12.29 -17.79
C LYS A 197 -1.74 -11.55 -18.68
N CYS A 198 -0.58 -12.15 -18.92
CA CYS A 198 0.46 -11.58 -19.76
C CYS A 198 1.09 -12.67 -20.64
N LEU A 199 1.58 -12.28 -21.82
CA LEU A 199 2.30 -13.20 -22.72
C LEU A 199 3.82 -13.15 -22.47
N ASN A 200 4.32 -11.96 -22.17
CA ASN A 200 5.71 -11.62 -21.91
C ASN A 200 5.77 -10.37 -21.04
N ASP A 201 6.97 -9.99 -20.58
CA ASP A 201 7.16 -8.86 -19.68
C ASP A 201 6.74 -7.52 -20.30
N THR A 202 6.82 -7.36 -21.63
CA THR A 202 6.41 -6.14 -22.33
C THR A 202 4.90 -5.89 -22.27
N ALA A 203 4.09 -6.87 -21.83
CA ALA A 203 2.67 -6.68 -21.64
C ALA A 203 2.33 -5.97 -20.32
N CYS A 204 3.19 -6.08 -19.31
CA CYS A 204 2.94 -5.56 -17.97
C CYS A 204 3.34 -4.09 -17.82
N ALA A 205 2.61 -3.35 -16.99
CA ALA A 205 2.94 -1.97 -16.62
C ALA A 205 4.28 -1.85 -15.88
N PRO A 206 4.88 -0.65 -15.78
CA PRO A 206 6.10 -0.43 -15.00
C PRO A 206 5.98 -0.92 -13.55
N GLY A 207 7.07 -1.48 -13.01
CA GLY A 207 7.10 -2.09 -11.68
C GLY A 207 6.56 -3.53 -11.62
N LEU A 208 6.15 -4.10 -12.76
CA LEU A 208 5.57 -5.43 -12.85
C LEU A 208 6.37 -6.36 -13.79
N GLY A 209 6.54 -7.63 -13.41
CA GLY A 209 7.11 -8.70 -14.23
C GLY A 209 6.06 -9.74 -14.65
N CYS A 210 6.20 -10.37 -15.82
CA CYS A 210 5.26 -11.38 -16.30
C CYS A 210 5.70 -12.78 -15.88
N LEU A 211 5.18 -13.28 -14.78
CA LEU A 211 5.65 -14.52 -14.14
C LEU A 211 4.56 -15.59 -14.10
N SER A 212 4.98 -16.85 -14.09
CA SER A 212 4.08 -17.98 -13.90
C SER A 212 3.96 -18.29 -12.41
N ASN A 213 2.74 -18.45 -11.93
CA ASN A 213 2.45 -18.95 -10.58
C ASN A 213 2.14 -20.46 -10.64
N GLY A 214 3.16 -21.28 -10.87
CA GLY A 214 3.03 -22.75 -10.81
C GLY A 214 2.14 -23.42 -11.87
N GLY A 215 1.70 -22.68 -12.90
CA GLY A 215 0.82 -23.19 -13.96
C GLY A 215 1.17 -22.66 -15.37
N SER A 216 0.38 -23.03 -16.38
CA SER A 216 0.61 -22.57 -17.77
C SER A 216 0.28 -21.09 -18.00
N SER A 217 -0.42 -20.45 -17.07
CA SER A 217 -0.82 -19.05 -17.16
C SER A 217 0.21 -18.14 -16.49
N ARG A 218 0.64 -17.11 -17.21
CA ARG A 218 1.50 -16.03 -16.67
C ARG A 218 0.64 -14.82 -16.35
N VAL A 219 0.93 -14.16 -15.23
CA VAL A 219 0.27 -12.93 -14.81
C VAL A 219 1.30 -11.89 -14.38
N CYS A 220 0.90 -10.62 -14.39
CA CYS A 220 1.77 -9.52 -13.98
C CYS A 220 1.89 -9.46 -12.46
N TYR A 221 3.08 -9.74 -11.93
CA TYR A 221 3.42 -9.63 -10.50
C TYR A 221 4.21 -8.36 -10.22
N ARG A 222 4.00 -7.78 -9.05
CA ARG A 222 4.68 -6.56 -8.62
C ARG A 222 5.99 -6.87 -7.91
N TYR A 223 7.06 -6.17 -8.29
CA TYR A 223 8.31 -6.16 -7.53
C TYR A 223 8.16 -5.35 -6.24
N CYS A 224 8.79 -5.79 -5.16
CA CYS A 224 8.73 -5.13 -3.86
C CYS A 224 10.04 -5.25 -3.07
N ARG A 225 10.28 -4.29 -2.17
CA ARG A 225 11.37 -4.31 -1.18
C ARG A 225 10.82 -4.66 0.19
N ASN A 226 9.62 -4.17 0.49
CA ASN A 226 8.92 -4.40 1.74
C ASN A 226 7.41 -4.43 1.51
N ASP A 227 6.63 -4.71 2.56
CA ASP A 227 5.18 -4.86 2.47
C ASP A 227 4.44 -3.58 2.09
N PHE A 228 5.03 -2.39 2.27
CA PHE A 228 4.41 -1.12 1.89
C PHE A 228 4.39 -0.90 0.36
N ASP A 229 5.26 -1.59 -0.38
CA ASP A 229 5.23 -1.56 -1.85
C ASP A 229 4.07 -2.38 -2.42
N CYS A 230 3.41 -3.19 -1.59
CA CYS A 230 2.36 -4.12 -1.98
C CYS A 230 0.97 -3.53 -1.76
N PHE A 231 0.10 -3.67 -2.77
CA PHE A 231 -1.21 -3.04 -2.75
C PHE A 231 -2.32 -4.00 -2.32
N GLY A 232 -3.17 -3.51 -1.41
CA GLY A 232 -4.38 -4.16 -0.96
C GLY A 232 -4.21 -4.99 0.30
N THR A 233 -5.31 -5.20 1.02
CA THR A 233 -5.31 -5.93 2.28
C THR A 233 -4.94 -7.39 2.08
N GLY A 234 -3.97 -7.88 2.84
CA GLY A 234 -3.48 -9.26 2.73
C GLY A 234 -2.42 -9.48 1.64
N SER A 235 -1.97 -8.43 0.95
CA SER A 235 -0.79 -8.50 0.08
C SER A 235 0.48 -8.28 0.90
N LEU A 236 1.48 -9.15 0.73
CA LEU A 236 2.78 -9.07 1.41
C LEU A 236 3.95 -9.26 0.44
N CYS A 237 5.10 -8.68 0.75
CA CYS A 237 6.33 -8.79 -0.03
C CYS A 237 7.13 -10.05 0.34
N VAL A 238 6.69 -11.21 -0.14
CA VAL A 238 7.13 -12.49 0.42
C VAL A 238 7.73 -13.47 -0.58
N TYR A 239 7.42 -13.34 -1.87
CA TYR A 239 7.87 -14.33 -2.85
C TYR A 239 9.24 -13.97 -3.40
N ASP A 240 10.21 -14.87 -3.22
CA ASP A 240 11.51 -14.73 -3.86
C ASP A 240 11.40 -15.08 -5.35
N LEU A 241 11.94 -14.22 -6.23
CA LEU A 241 11.98 -14.52 -7.66
C LEU A 241 13.04 -15.59 -7.93
N MET A 242 12.64 -16.71 -8.52
CA MET A 242 13.54 -17.84 -8.81
C MET A 242 14.12 -17.76 -10.23
N TYR A 243 15.43 -17.96 -10.37
CA TYR A 243 16.09 -18.23 -11.66
C TYR A 243 16.69 -19.64 -11.62
N GLY A 244 16.11 -20.56 -12.39
CA GLY A 244 16.41 -21.98 -12.25
C GLY A 244 15.98 -22.49 -10.86
N ASN A 245 16.92 -23.00 -10.08
CA ASN A 245 16.67 -23.54 -8.73
C ASN A 245 17.18 -22.63 -7.60
N SER A 246 17.53 -21.38 -7.90
CA SER A 246 18.06 -20.45 -6.91
C SER A 246 17.30 -19.12 -6.93
N PRO A 247 17.02 -18.55 -5.75
CA PRO A 247 16.42 -17.23 -5.67
C PRO A 247 17.40 -16.17 -6.17
N ILE A 248 16.90 -15.19 -6.90
CA ILE A 248 17.66 -14.00 -7.28
C ILE A 248 17.79 -13.13 -6.04
N PRO A 249 19.02 -12.87 -5.54
CA PRO A 249 19.21 -12.11 -4.31
C PRO A 249 18.62 -10.70 -4.42
N GLY A 250 17.85 -10.28 -3.42
CA GLY A 250 17.30 -8.94 -3.33
C GLY A 250 16.11 -8.65 -4.24
N VAL A 251 15.58 -9.64 -4.98
CA VAL A 251 14.38 -9.47 -5.80
C VAL A 251 13.21 -10.26 -5.22
N LYS A 252 12.23 -9.53 -4.69
CA LYS A 252 11.00 -10.07 -4.13
C LYS A 252 9.77 -9.59 -4.90
N LEU A 253 8.68 -10.34 -4.75
CA LEU A 253 7.39 -10.07 -5.37
C LEU A 253 6.29 -10.00 -4.32
N CYS A 254 5.32 -9.14 -4.57
CA CYS A 254 4.09 -9.06 -3.79
C CYS A 254 3.20 -10.27 -4.09
N SER A 255 2.54 -10.78 -3.05
CA SER A 255 1.36 -11.62 -3.24
C SER A 255 0.17 -10.81 -3.74
N LYS A 256 -0.83 -11.44 -4.35
CA LYS A 256 -1.99 -10.70 -4.84
C LYS A 256 -3.05 -10.52 -3.75
N ALA A 257 -3.32 -9.26 -3.36
CA ALA A 257 -4.50 -8.96 -2.54
C ALA A 257 -5.79 -9.33 -3.28
N CYS A 258 -6.61 -10.15 -2.64
CA CYS A 258 -7.91 -10.56 -3.14
C CYS A 258 -8.84 -10.95 -1.98
N ASP A 259 -10.14 -10.95 -2.21
CA ASP A 259 -11.12 -11.40 -1.23
C ASP A 259 -11.56 -12.85 -1.54
N PRO A 260 -11.23 -13.84 -0.70
CA PRO A 260 -11.51 -15.25 -0.98
C PRO A 260 -13.00 -15.58 -1.02
N ILE A 261 -13.87 -14.75 -0.43
CA ILE A 261 -15.33 -15.01 -0.42
C ILE A 261 -16.01 -14.53 -1.70
N SER A 262 -15.63 -13.33 -2.17
CA SER A 262 -16.22 -12.72 -3.37
C SER A 262 -15.41 -13.01 -4.64
N ASN A 263 -14.20 -13.57 -4.50
CA ASN A 263 -13.20 -13.74 -5.54
C ASN A 263 -12.83 -12.42 -6.27
N ILE A 264 -12.99 -11.28 -5.61
CA ILE A 264 -12.60 -9.98 -6.15
C ILE A 264 -11.09 -9.81 -5.97
N GLY A 265 -10.40 -9.37 -7.02
CA GLY A 265 -8.94 -9.15 -7.03
C GLY A 265 -8.17 -10.13 -7.92
N CYS A 266 -8.77 -11.27 -8.25
CA CYS A 266 -8.21 -12.25 -9.17
C CYS A 266 -8.81 -12.12 -10.58
N SER A 267 -7.99 -12.44 -11.60
CA SER A 267 -8.44 -12.50 -13.00
C SER A 267 -9.30 -13.73 -13.28
N GLU A 268 -10.01 -13.73 -14.41
CA GLU A 268 -10.82 -14.89 -14.84
C GLU A 268 -9.97 -16.17 -14.99
N GLY A 269 -10.45 -17.25 -14.38
CA GLY A 269 -9.75 -18.54 -14.28
C GLY A 269 -8.81 -18.66 -13.09
N PHE A 270 -8.87 -17.72 -12.14
CA PHE A 270 -8.13 -17.78 -10.88
C PHE A 270 -9.10 -17.70 -9.69
N SER A 271 -8.73 -18.36 -8.59
CA SER A 271 -9.41 -18.28 -7.30
C SER A 271 -8.50 -17.63 -6.28
N CYS A 272 -9.07 -16.76 -5.46
CA CYS A 272 -8.40 -16.16 -4.33
C CYS A 272 -8.32 -17.15 -3.17
N MET A 273 -7.11 -17.37 -2.69
CA MET A 273 -6.80 -18.32 -1.64
C MET A 273 -6.05 -17.62 -0.51
N ILE A 274 -6.17 -18.16 0.71
CA ILE A 274 -5.42 -17.68 1.87
C ILE A 274 -4.22 -18.60 2.08
N TYR A 275 -3.04 -17.99 2.21
CA TYR A 275 -1.79 -18.67 2.53
C TYR A 275 -1.23 -18.16 3.86
N GLN A 276 -0.28 -18.93 4.38
CA GLN A 276 0.55 -18.54 5.51
C GLN A 276 2.01 -18.60 5.07
N GLU A 277 2.81 -17.59 5.45
CA GLU A 277 4.25 -17.62 5.20
C GLU A 277 4.87 -18.90 5.77
N ALA A 278 5.63 -19.62 4.95
CA ALA A 278 6.30 -20.87 5.36
C ALA A 278 7.41 -20.65 6.41
N GLY A 279 7.90 -19.41 6.54
CA GLY A 279 8.94 -18.99 7.47
C GLY A 279 8.72 -17.58 7.98
N GLY A 280 9.62 -17.10 8.86
CA GLY A 280 9.53 -15.74 9.40
C GLY A 280 8.38 -15.57 10.39
N LEU A 281 7.60 -14.50 10.23
CA LEU A 281 6.53 -14.08 11.14
C LEU A 281 5.25 -14.93 11.03
N ARG A 282 5.17 -15.86 10.06
CA ARG A 282 4.00 -16.72 9.79
C ARG A 282 2.71 -15.93 9.60
N ARG A 283 2.81 -14.81 8.88
CA ARG A 283 1.66 -13.95 8.60
C ARG A 283 0.77 -14.61 7.55
N TYR A 284 -0.51 -14.25 7.62
CA TYR A 284 -1.47 -14.64 6.59
C TYR A 284 -1.46 -13.64 5.45
N LEU A 285 -1.64 -14.16 4.25
CA LEU A 285 -1.70 -13.39 3.01
C LEU A 285 -2.71 -14.02 2.07
N THR A 286 -3.10 -13.28 1.04
CA THR A 286 -3.87 -13.82 -0.08
C THR A 286 -3.03 -13.86 -1.34
N ASP A 287 -3.34 -14.81 -2.22
CA ASP A 287 -2.85 -14.82 -3.58
C ASP A 287 -3.86 -15.49 -4.52
N CYS A 288 -3.66 -15.30 -5.83
CA CYS A 288 -4.51 -15.84 -6.87
C CYS A 288 -3.89 -17.09 -7.50
N ASP A 289 -4.55 -18.23 -7.32
CA ASP A 289 -4.13 -19.49 -7.91
C ASP A 289 -4.99 -19.89 -9.11
N PRO A 290 -4.40 -20.53 -10.15
CA PRO A 290 -5.17 -21.07 -11.26
C PRO A 290 -6.22 -22.05 -10.74
N HIS A 291 -7.47 -21.82 -11.12
CA HIS A 291 -8.58 -22.60 -10.59
C HIS A 291 -9.55 -22.96 -11.73
N SER A 292 -9.88 -24.24 -11.85
CA SER A 292 -10.79 -24.76 -12.89
C SER A 292 -11.94 -25.60 -12.34
N GLY A 293 -11.94 -25.89 -11.04
CA GLY A 293 -12.97 -26.67 -10.39
C GLY A 293 -14.29 -25.91 -10.25
N GLU A 294 -15.38 -26.67 -10.23
CA GLU A 294 -16.74 -26.15 -10.00
C GLU A 294 -17.34 -26.68 -8.69
N GLY A 295 -16.56 -27.41 -7.88
CA GLY A 295 -17.01 -28.04 -6.63
C GLY A 295 -17.52 -27.00 -5.62
N ARG A 296 -18.67 -27.26 -5.03
CA ARG A 296 -19.34 -26.40 -4.05
C ARG A 296 -19.45 -27.12 -2.72
N ASP A 297 -20.19 -26.52 -1.79
CA ASP A 297 -20.35 -26.99 -0.42
C ASP A 297 -20.54 -28.52 -0.34
N ARG A 298 -19.56 -29.20 0.29
CA ARG A 298 -19.48 -30.66 0.52
C ARG A 298 -19.18 -31.55 -0.68
N ASP A 299 -18.95 -30.99 -1.86
CA ASP A 299 -18.44 -31.77 -2.97
C ASP A 299 -17.05 -32.31 -2.62
N SER A 300 -16.78 -33.57 -2.97
CA SER A 300 -15.49 -34.19 -2.67
C SER A 300 -14.38 -33.53 -3.47
N CYS A 301 -13.24 -33.30 -2.83
CA CYS A 301 -12.07 -32.69 -3.44
C CYS A 301 -10.79 -33.39 -2.99
N SER A 302 -9.78 -33.39 -3.87
CA SER A 302 -8.41 -33.85 -3.55
C SER A 302 -7.43 -32.69 -3.38
N SER A 303 -7.76 -31.52 -3.95
CA SER A 303 -6.96 -30.31 -3.87
C SER A 303 -7.83 -29.07 -3.96
N ASP A 304 -7.28 -27.93 -3.55
CA ASP A 304 -7.96 -26.64 -3.66
C ASP A 304 -8.31 -26.25 -5.08
N SER A 305 -7.70 -26.85 -6.11
CA SER A 305 -7.98 -26.58 -7.53
C SER A 305 -9.29 -27.20 -8.05
N GLU A 306 -9.96 -28.04 -7.24
CA GLU A 306 -11.22 -28.71 -7.59
C GLU A 306 -12.47 -27.95 -7.08
N CYS A 307 -12.30 -27.01 -6.15
CA CYS A 307 -13.36 -26.26 -5.49
C CYS A 307 -13.59 -24.85 -6.06
N ALA A 308 -14.81 -24.55 -6.52
CA ALA A 308 -15.17 -23.25 -7.09
C ALA A 308 -14.69 -22.05 -6.25
N PRO A 309 -14.47 -20.86 -6.86
CA PRO A 309 -14.08 -19.68 -6.10
C PRO A 309 -15.05 -19.35 -4.96
N GLY A 310 -14.51 -18.98 -3.79
CA GLY A 310 -15.30 -18.92 -2.55
C GLY A 310 -15.16 -20.15 -1.65
N PHE A 311 -14.54 -21.22 -2.16
CA PHE A 311 -14.38 -22.50 -1.47
C PHE A 311 -12.91 -22.93 -1.46
N PHE A 312 -12.57 -23.75 -0.48
CA PHE A 312 -11.28 -24.42 -0.37
C PHE A 312 -11.50 -25.89 -0.03
N CYS A 313 -10.53 -26.74 -0.34
CA CYS A 313 -10.59 -28.15 -0.02
C CYS A 313 -10.18 -28.36 1.44
N MET A 314 -11.13 -28.72 2.30
CA MET A 314 -10.84 -28.87 3.72
C MET A 314 -10.04 -30.17 3.98
N PRO A 315 -8.84 -30.09 4.59
CA PRO A 315 -7.94 -31.25 4.72
C PRO A 315 -8.50 -32.40 5.57
N PHE A 316 -9.43 -32.12 6.49
CA PHE A 316 -9.92 -33.11 7.44
C PHE A 316 -11.00 -34.02 6.88
N ASN A 317 -11.80 -33.54 5.93
CA ASN A 317 -12.94 -34.27 5.37
C ASN A 317 -12.89 -34.38 3.84
N ASN A 318 -11.89 -33.78 3.17
CA ASN A 318 -11.72 -33.78 1.72
C ASN A 318 -12.97 -33.29 1.00
N THR A 319 -13.57 -32.21 1.51
CA THR A 319 -14.72 -31.58 0.87
C THR A 319 -14.53 -30.08 0.68
N CYS A 320 -15.09 -29.56 -0.42
CA CYS A 320 -15.10 -28.15 -0.72
C CYS A 320 -15.93 -27.41 0.34
N THR A 321 -15.26 -26.59 1.13
CA THR A 321 -15.83 -25.84 2.24
C THR A 321 -15.79 -24.36 1.93
N ARG A 322 -16.88 -23.65 2.24
CA ARG A 322 -17.00 -22.23 1.94
C ARG A 322 -16.26 -21.37 2.96
N TYR A 323 -15.57 -20.33 2.49
CA TYR A 323 -15.09 -19.24 3.34
C TYR A 323 -16.25 -18.37 3.88
N CYS A 324 -16.08 -17.82 5.07
CA CYS A 324 -17.00 -16.86 5.67
C CYS A 324 -16.24 -15.77 6.44
N ARG A 325 -16.89 -14.61 6.67
CA ARG A 325 -16.34 -13.56 7.54
C ARG A 325 -16.77 -13.82 8.98
N TYR A 326 -15.86 -14.15 9.87
CA TYR A 326 -16.23 -14.43 11.25
C TYR A 326 -16.51 -13.12 12.02
N PRO A 327 -17.46 -13.07 12.97
CA PRO A 327 -18.44 -14.11 13.35
C PRO A 327 -19.77 -14.01 12.60
N THR A 328 -19.98 -12.98 11.78
CA THR A 328 -21.30 -12.63 11.21
C THR A 328 -21.54 -13.15 9.79
N GLY A 329 -20.62 -13.95 9.27
CA GLY A 329 -20.59 -14.41 7.89
C GLY A 329 -21.72 -15.37 7.58
N TYR A 330 -22.33 -15.19 6.41
CA TYR A 330 -23.40 -16.07 5.94
C TYR A 330 -22.85 -17.42 5.47
N CYS A 331 -23.40 -18.50 6.05
CA CYS A 331 -23.21 -19.86 5.60
C CYS A 331 -24.52 -20.38 5.00
N VAL A 332 -24.44 -21.14 3.90
CA VAL A 332 -25.65 -21.75 3.29
C VAL A 332 -26.22 -22.80 4.23
N VAL A 333 -25.33 -23.57 4.86
CA VAL A 333 -25.66 -24.54 5.90
C VAL A 333 -24.66 -24.39 7.04
N GLY A 334 -25.15 -24.50 8.27
CA GLY A 334 -24.32 -24.41 9.47
C GLY A 334 -24.00 -22.99 9.92
N THR A 335 -22.92 -22.85 10.68
CA THR A 335 -22.44 -21.59 11.25
C THR A 335 -21.01 -21.28 10.80
N CYS A 336 -20.65 -20.00 10.84
CA CYS A 336 -19.30 -19.55 10.50
C CYS A 336 -18.39 -19.75 11.70
N HIS A 337 -17.39 -20.62 11.57
CA HIS A 337 -16.37 -20.87 12.58
C HIS A 337 -15.07 -20.19 12.19
N ALA A 338 -14.39 -19.54 13.15
CA ALA A 338 -13.06 -19.01 12.95
C ALA A 338 -12.05 -20.14 12.70
N PHE A 339 -11.01 -19.85 11.93
CA PHE A 339 -9.84 -20.72 11.85
C PHE A 339 -9.10 -20.74 13.20
N ASP A 340 -8.41 -21.85 13.49
CA ASP A 340 -7.47 -21.96 14.60
C ASP A 340 -6.09 -22.39 14.06
N PRO A 341 -5.06 -21.52 14.08
CA PRO A 341 -5.10 -20.15 14.61
C PRO A 341 -5.98 -19.20 13.79
N HIS A 342 -6.46 -18.13 14.45
CA HIS A 342 -7.31 -17.12 13.82
C HIS A 342 -6.62 -16.46 12.63
N VAL A 343 -7.32 -16.43 11.49
CA VAL A 343 -6.84 -15.84 10.24
C VAL A 343 -7.42 -14.43 10.11
N ILE A 344 -6.58 -13.42 10.31
CA ILE A 344 -6.98 -12.02 10.23
C ILE A 344 -6.17 -11.35 9.12
N LEU A 345 -6.88 -10.77 8.14
CA LEU A 345 -6.30 -10.03 7.03
C LEU A 345 -6.83 -8.59 7.09
N GLY A 346 -5.95 -7.65 7.47
CA GLY A 346 -6.35 -6.28 7.80
C GLY A 346 -7.29 -6.26 9.01
N SER A 347 -8.51 -5.76 8.83
CA SER A 347 -9.56 -5.72 9.87
C SER A 347 -10.58 -6.85 9.74
N VAL A 348 -10.40 -7.78 8.80
CA VAL A 348 -11.35 -8.86 8.53
C VAL A 348 -10.81 -10.17 9.06
N GLU A 349 -11.60 -10.80 9.93
CA GLU A 349 -11.36 -12.16 10.37
C GLU A 349 -12.09 -13.16 9.47
N TYR A 350 -11.35 -14.14 8.97
CA TYR A 350 -11.87 -15.18 8.10
C TYR A 350 -12.13 -16.47 8.87
N GLY A 351 -13.09 -17.22 8.37
CA GLY A 351 -13.49 -18.51 8.89
C GLY A 351 -14.01 -19.42 7.78
N TYR A 352 -14.61 -20.52 8.20
CA TYR A 352 -15.20 -21.53 7.32
C TYR A 352 -16.59 -21.96 7.81
N CYS A 353 -17.43 -22.39 6.88
CA CYS A 353 -18.78 -22.86 7.19
C CYS A 353 -18.78 -24.34 7.57
N ILE A 354 -19.36 -24.69 8.73
CA ILE A 354 -19.59 -26.08 9.16
C ILE A 354 -20.91 -26.18 9.94
N GLU A 355 -21.56 -27.35 9.93
CA GLU A 355 -22.83 -27.62 10.63
C GLU A 355 -22.74 -27.63 12.15
#